data_AF-A0A929PMN1-F1
#
_entry.id   AF-A0A929PMN1-F1
#
_cell.length_a   1.000
_cell.length_b   1.000
_cell.length_c   1.000
_cell.angle_alpha   90.00
_cell.angle_beta   90.00
_cell.angle_gamma   90.00
#
_symmetry.space_group_name_H-M   'P 1'
#
loop_
_entity.id
_entity.type
_entity.pdbx_description
1 polymer ?
#
loop_
_entity_poly.entity_id
_entity_poly.type
_entity_poly.pdbx_seq_one_letter_code
_entity_poly.pdbx_strand_id
1 'polypeptide(L)'
;MKGYTKPLLIIFLVLLVDQVVKTWIKTNMYLGQEFKIIGNWFIIHFTENNGMAFGLEFGGEFGKLALSLFRIAAVAGIGYGLHYLIKQKYHRGLILNVALIFSGALGNIIDSVFYGKIYGYEGWFHGRVVDMFYFPLVQGVFPKWVPVWGGEDFIFFRPVFNVADAAISVGVVLILIFQKTYFKEDVKEEIGLNNEIVEE
;
A
#
# COMPACT_ATOMS: atom_id res chain seq x y z
N MET A 1 24.61 -8.59 -7.47
CA MET A 1 23.27 -9.23 -7.52
C MET A 1 22.70 -9.62 -6.15
N LYS A 2 23.47 -10.14 -5.19
CA LYS A 2 22.95 -10.63 -3.88
C LYS A 2 22.06 -9.64 -3.09
N GLY A 3 22.25 -8.33 -3.23
CA GLY A 3 21.42 -7.31 -2.55
C GLY A 3 19.99 -7.20 -3.08
N TYR A 4 19.73 -7.60 -4.32
CA TYR A 4 18.40 -7.46 -4.96
C TYR A 4 17.50 -8.67 -4.73
N THR A 5 18.05 -9.83 -4.38
CA THR A 5 17.29 -11.09 -4.33
C THR A 5 16.13 -11.05 -3.34
N LYS A 6 16.36 -10.57 -2.10
CA LYS A 6 15.31 -10.52 -1.09
C LYS A 6 14.21 -9.50 -1.43
N PRO A 7 14.52 -8.24 -1.81
CA PRO A 7 13.51 -7.29 -2.29
C PRO A 7 12.68 -7.84 -3.46
N LEU A 8 13.33 -8.41 -4.48
CA LEU A 8 12.63 -8.95 -5.65
C LEU A 8 11.73 -10.13 -5.30
N LEU A 9 12.16 -10.99 -4.37
CA LEU A 9 11.32 -12.10 -3.89
C LEU A 9 10.09 -11.60 -3.15
N ILE A 10 10.22 -10.59 -2.28
CA ILE A 10 9.08 -9.97 -1.60
C ILE A 10 8.12 -9.36 -2.63
N ILE A 11 8.64 -8.59 -3.59
CA ILE A 11 7.83 -7.96 -4.63
C ILE A 11 7.04 -9.02 -5.41
N PHE A 12 7.71 -10.09 -5.84
CA PHE A 12 7.07 -11.17 -6.57
C PHE A 12 5.96 -11.86 -5.76
N LEU A 13 6.23 -12.22 -4.50
CA LEU A 13 5.25 -12.92 -3.67
C LEU A 13 4.03 -12.06 -3.35
N VAL A 14 4.24 -10.78 -3.00
CA VAL A 14 3.13 -9.86 -2.72
C VAL A 14 2.26 -9.66 -3.96
N LEU A 15 2.87 -9.41 -5.12
CA LEU A 15 2.14 -9.25 -6.38
C LEU A 15 1.39 -10.52 -6.77
N LEU A 16 2.00 -11.70 -6.59
CA LEU A 16 1.37 -12.98 -6.89
C LEU A 16 0.11 -13.16 -6.04
N VAL A 17 0.22 -12.97 -4.72
CA VAL A 17 -0.92 -13.12 -3.82
C VAL A 17 -2.00 -12.06 -4.11
N ASP A 18 -1.62 -10.80 -4.28
CA ASP A 18 -2.55 -9.71 -4.60
C ASP A 18 -3.36 -10.00 -5.86
N GLN A 19 -2.68 -10.31 -6.97
CA GLN A 19 -3.33 -10.51 -8.26
C GLN A 19 -4.15 -11.80 -8.32
N VAL A 20 -3.70 -12.88 -7.65
CA VAL A 20 -4.48 -14.13 -7.54
C VAL A 20 -5.78 -13.89 -6.75
N VAL A 21 -5.71 -13.23 -5.59
CA VAL A 21 -6.90 -12.99 -4.76
C VAL A 21 -7.85 -12.04 -5.48
N LYS A 22 -7.37 -10.95 -6.09
CA LYS A 22 -8.21 -10.03 -6.87
C LYS A 22 -8.90 -10.71 -8.05
N THR A 23 -8.16 -11.53 -8.80
CA THR A 23 -8.72 -12.29 -9.93
C THR A 23 -9.79 -13.26 -9.44
N TRP A 24 -9.56 -13.94 -8.32
CA TRP A 24 -10.54 -14.84 -7.72
C TRP A 24 -11.84 -14.11 -7.34
N ILE A 25 -11.72 -12.96 -6.66
CA ILE A 25 -12.88 -12.11 -6.30
C ILE A 25 -13.65 -11.71 -7.56
N LYS A 26 -12.96 -11.16 -8.56
CA LYS A 26 -13.54 -10.72 -9.85
C LYS A 26 -14.29 -11.81 -10.61
N THR A 27 -13.90 -13.07 -10.44
CA THR A 27 -14.46 -14.20 -11.23
C THR A 27 -15.48 -15.02 -10.46
N ASN A 28 -15.56 -14.89 -9.14
CA ASN A 28 -16.44 -15.69 -8.28
C ASN A 28 -17.46 -14.85 -7.50
N MET A 29 -17.36 -13.52 -7.53
CA MET A 29 -18.25 -12.62 -6.80
C MET A 29 -18.92 -11.58 -7.71
N TYR A 30 -20.13 -11.16 -7.34
CA TYR A 30 -20.76 -9.96 -7.87
C TYR A 30 -20.45 -8.73 -7.01
N LEU A 31 -20.45 -7.54 -7.61
CA LEU A 31 -20.13 -6.30 -6.91
C LEU A 31 -21.08 -6.09 -5.71
N GLY A 32 -20.52 -5.78 -4.55
CA GLY A 32 -21.24 -5.64 -3.29
C GLY A 32 -21.57 -6.98 -2.58
N GLN A 33 -21.18 -8.13 -3.15
CA GLN A 33 -21.35 -9.41 -2.48
C GLN A 33 -20.46 -9.52 -1.24
N GLU A 34 -21.01 -10.14 -0.20
CA GLU A 34 -20.30 -10.39 1.06
C GLU A 34 -20.22 -11.88 1.38
N PHE A 35 -19.03 -12.32 1.78
CA PHE A 35 -18.80 -13.61 2.42
C PHE A 35 -18.26 -13.40 3.83
N LYS A 36 -19.02 -13.86 4.82
CA LYS A 36 -18.62 -13.81 6.23
C LYS A 36 -17.65 -14.95 6.51
N ILE A 37 -16.40 -14.62 6.81
CA ILE A 37 -15.36 -15.62 7.14
C ILE A 37 -15.37 -15.91 8.63
N ILE A 38 -15.40 -14.87 9.47
CA ILE A 38 -15.46 -15.00 10.94
C ILE A 38 -16.58 -14.11 11.46
N GLY A 39 -17.77 -14.69 11.61
CA GLY A 39 -18.95 -14.00 12.11
C GLY A 39 -19.19 -12.66 11.39
N ASN A 40 -19.38 -11.59 12.15
CA ASN A 40 -19.48 -10.23 11.60
C ASN A 40 -18.17 -9.43 11.75
N TRP A 41 -17.04 -10.08 12.05
CA TRP A 41 -15.76 -9.42 12.33
C TRP A 41 -14.81 -9.43 11.13
N PHE A 42 -14.77 -10.52 10.38
CA PHE A 42 -13.99 -10.62 9.13
C PHE A 42 -14.90 -11.01 7.98
N ILE A 43 -15.05 -10.09 7.03
CA ILE A 43 -15.93 -10.20 5.87
C ILE A 43 -15.10 -9.98 4.61
N ILE A 44 -15.27 -10.85 3.63
CA ILE A 44 -14.84 -10.57 2.25
C ILE A 44 -15.99 -9.82 1.58
N HIS A 45 -15.80 -8.53 1.33
CA HIS A 45 -16.78 -7.65 0.69
C HIS A 45 -16.21 -7.19 -0.65
N PHE A 46 -16.78 -7.64 -1.78
CA PHE A 46 -16.27 -7.23 -3.09
C PHE A 46 -16.71 -5.80 -3.41
N THR A 47 -15.75 -4.87 -3.41
CA THR A 47 -15.95 -3.51 -3.92
C THR A 47 -14.86 -3.12 -4.90
N GLU A 48 -15.16 -2.11 -5.70
CA GLU A 48 -14.24 -1.55 -6.68
C GLU A 48 -14.00 -0.08 -6.40
N ASN A 49 -12.76 0.35 -6.61
CA ASN A 49 -12.33 1.70 -6.31
C ASN A 49 -11.63 2.31 -7.54
N ASN A 50 -11.98 3.55 -7.87
CA ASN A 50 -11.30 4.34 -8.91
C ASN A 50 -9.83 4.66 -8.55
N GLY A 51 -9.38 4.31 -7.35
CA GLY A 51 -8.02 4.49 -6.87
C GLY A 51 -7.88 5.64 -5.88
N MET A 52 -8.98 6.08 -5.26
CA MET A 52 -8.97 7.10 -4.22
C MET A 52 -9.40 6.49 -2.89
N ALA A 53 -8.69 6.83 -1.83
CA ALA A 53 -9.15 6.50 -0.49
C ALA A 53 -10.42 7.32 -0.17
N PHE A 54 -11.30 6.76 0.66
CA PHE A 54 -12.50 7.44 1.19
C PHE A 54 -13.58 7.80 0.16
N GLY A 55 -13.58 7.19 -1.03
CA GLY A 55 -14.66 7.36 -2.00
C GLY A 55 -14.78 8.77 -2.61
N LEU A 56 -13.76 9.62 -2.45
CA LEU A 56 -13.67 10.87 -3.20
C LEU A 56 -13.50 10.53 -4.67
N GLU A 57 -14.31 11.12 -5.54
CA GLU A 57 -14.20 10.96 -7.00
C GLU A 57 -13.88 12.32 -7.62
N PHE A 58 -12.72 12.45 -8.25
CA PHE A 58 -12.27 13.67 -8.90
C PHE A 58 -12.36 13.50 -10.42
N GLY A 59 -13.10 14.40 -11.09
CA GLY A 59 -12.90 14.71 -12.51
C GLY A 59 -13.29 13.65 -13.55
N GLY A 60 -14.14 12.66 -13.20
CA GLY A 60 -14.63 11.65 -14.15
C GLY A 60 -13.51 10.86 -14.83
N GLU A 61 -13.65 10.56 -16.13
CA GLU A 61 -12.64 9.83 -16.91
C GLU A 61 -11.27 10.52 -16.91
N PHE A 62 -11.24 11.86 -17.08
CA PHE A 62 -9.98 12.61 -17.10
C PHE A 62 -9.26 12.53 -15.74
N GLY A 63 -10.00 12.70 -14.65
CA GLY A 63 -9.42 12.60 -13.31
C GLY A 63 -8.96 11.17 -12.99
N LYS A 64 -9.69 10.15 -13.46
CA LYS A 64 -9.27 8.75 -13.37
C LYS A 64 -7.96 8.49 -14.12
N LEU A 65 -7.84 8.98 -15.36
CA LEU A 65 -6.60 8.88 -16.14
C LEU A 65 -5.43 9.58 -15.43
N ALA A 66 -5.64 10.83 -14.97
CA ALA A 66 -4.63 11.59 -14.25
C ALA A 66 -4.14 10.85 -12.99
N LEU A 67 -5.05 10.25 -12.24
CA LEU A 67 -4.74 9.45 -11.05
C LEU A 67 -3.92 8.20 -11.39
N SER A 68 -4.28 7.48 -12.46
CA SER A 68 -3.52 6.32 -12.93
C SER A 68 -2.10 6.73 -13.37
N LEU A 69 -1.95 7.83 -14.10
CA LEU A 69 -0.64 8.35 -14.52
C LEU A 69 0.21 8.83 -13.33
N PHE A 70 -0.40 9.53 -12.38
CA PHE A 70 0.28 9.96 -11.15
C PHE A 70 0.81 8.76 -10.36
N ARG A 71 0.01 7.70 -10.20
CA ARG A 71 0.45 6.46 -9.54
C ARG A 71 1.65 5.83 -10.25
N ILE A 72 1.64 5.78 -11.58
CA ILE A 72 2.77 5.28 -12.37
C ILE A 72 4.03 6.12 -12.12
N ALA A 73 3.92 7.44 -12.13
CA ALA A 73 5.05 8.32 -11.82
C ALA A 73 5.56 8.10 -10.38
N ALA A 74 4.66 7.98 -9.40
CA ALA A 74 5.00 7.70 -8.02
C ALA A 74 5.72 6.35 -7.86
N VAL A 75 5.23 5.29 -8.51
CA VAL A 75 5.87 3.96 -8.48
C VAL A 75 7.22 3.96 -9.18
N ALA A 76 7.38 4.69 -10.27
CA ALA A 76 8.69 4.89 -10.89
C ALA A 76 9.67 5.56 -9.92
N GLY A 77 9.22 6.59 -9.19
CA GLY A 77 9.99 7.25 -8.13
C GLY A 77 10.36 6.31 -6.98
N ILE A 78 9.41 5.52 -6.48
CA ILE A 78 9.67 4.52 -5.43
C ILE A 78 10.64 3.44 -5.93
N GLY A 79 10.50 2.99 -7.17
CA GLY A 79 11.39 2.01 -7.80
C GLY A 79 12.82 2.55 -7.95
N TYR A 80 12.98 3.80 -8.37
CA TYR A 80 14.27 4.49 -8.38
C TYR A 80 14.85 4.61 -6.96
N GLY A 81 14.04 5.01 -5.99
CA GLY A 81 14.43 5.09 -4.58
C GLY A 81 14.88 3.73 -4.04
N LEU A 82 14.15 2.66 -4.31
CA LEU A 82 14.52 1.30 -3.94
C LEU A 82 15.86 0.90 -4.55
N HIS A 83 16.06 1.18 -5.85
CA HIS A 83 17.34 0.92 -6.51
C HIS A 83 18.49 1.68 -5.84
N TYR A 84 18.29 2.96 -5.55
CA TYR A 84 19.26 3.81 -4.87
C TYR A 84 19.61 3.26 -3.47
N LEU A 85 18.60 2.90 -2.66
CA LEU A 85 18.81 2.34 -1.31
C LEU A 85 19.61 1.03 -1.35
N ILE A 86 19.34 0.16 -2.33
CA ILE A 86 20.08 -1.09 -2.52
C ILE A 86 21.53 -0.80 -2.91
N LYS A 87 21.77 0.15 -3.82
CA LYS A 87 23.11 0.51 -4.29
C LYS A 87 23.97 1.13 -3.19
N GLN A 88 23.39 2.01 -2.39
CA GLN A 88 24.04 2.65 -1.26
C GLN A 88 24.09 1.77 0.00
N LYS A 89 23.63 0.52 -0.08
CA LYS A 89 23.68 -0.47 1.01
C LYS A 89 23.05 0.03 2.30
N TYR A 90 21.92 0.75 2.19
CA TYR A 90 21.12 1.15 3.34
C TYR A 90 20.69 -0.06 4.20
N HIS A 91 20.23 0.23 5.41
CA HIS A 91 19.76 -0.79 6.33
C HIS A 91 18.78 -1.76 5.66
N ARG A 92 19.03 -3.07 5.80
CA ARG A 92 18.27 -4.11 5.09
C ARG A 92 16.77 -4.03 5.37
N GLY A 93 16.38 -3.74 6.61
CA GLY A 93 14.97 -3.57 6.98
C GLY A 93 14.28 -2.45 6.21
N LEU A 94 14.96 -1.31 6.01
CA LEU A 94 14.42 -0.19 5.23
C LEU A 94 14.20 -0.60 3.77
N ILE A 95 15.18 -1.28 3.16
CA ILE A 95 15.06 -1.77 1.79
C ILE A 95 13.88 -2.72 1.62
N LEU A 96 13.70 -3.68 2.55
CA LEU A 96 12.58 -4.63 2.48
C LEU A 96 11.22 -3.94 2.66
N ASN A 97 11.13 -2.93 3.55
CA ASN A 97 9.91 -2.15 3.73
C ASN A 97 9.57 -1.29 2.51
N VAL A 98 10.57 -0.68 1.87
CA VAL A 98 10.35 0.05 0.61
C VAL A 98 9.97 -0.91 -0.52
N ALA A 99 10.49 -2.14 -0.53
CA ALA A 99 10.06 -3.19 -1.46
C ALA A 99 8.61 -3.60 -1.25
N LEU A 100 8.12 -3.68 -0.01
CA LEU A 100 6.69 -3.90 0.30
C LEU A 100 5.83 -2.78 -0.26
N ILE A 101 6.19 -1.52 0.01
CA ILE A 101 5.47 -0.33 -0.49
C ILE A 101 5.44 -0.33 -2.03
N PHE A 102 6.59 -0.57 -2.66
CA PHE A 102 6.70 -0.67 -4.11
C PHE A 102 5.79 -1.76 -4.67
N SER A 103 5.80 -2.96 -4.06
CA SER A 103 5.00 -4.10 -4.52
C SER A 103 3.50 -3.85 -4.43
N GLY A 104 3.01 -3.27 -3.33
CA GLY A 104 1.60 -2.94 -3.20
C GLY A 104 1.17 -1.83 -4.17
N ALA A 105 1.99 -0.79 -4.30
CA ALA A 105 1.70 0.29 -5.24
C ALA A 105 1.69 -0.22 -6.71
N LEU A 106 2.61 -1.13 -7.05
CA LEU A 106 2.64 -1.77 -8.36
C LEU A 106 1.42 -2.69 -8.58
N GLY A 107 0.97 -3.43 -7.56
CA GLY A 107 -0.24 -4.27 -7.64
C GLY A 107 -1.48 -3.43 -7.99
N ASN A 108 -1.70 -2.31 -7.29
CA ASN A 108 -2.80 -1.40 -7.58
C ASN A 108 -2.69 -0.70 -8.95
N ILE A 109 -1.47 -0.54 -9.50
CA ILE A 109 -1.28 -0.05 -10.87
C ILE A 109 -1.70 -1.11 -11.89
N ILE A 110 -1.42 -2.39 -11.64
CA ILE A 110 -1.83 -3.47 -12.55
C ILE A 110 -3.36 -3.43 -12.73
N ASP A 111 -4.10 -3.30 -11.65
CA ASP A 111 -5.56 -3.15 -11.72
C ASP A 111 -5.94 -1.91 -12.54
N SER A 112 -5.41 -0.74 -12.16
CA SER A 112 -5.71 0.54 -12.81
C SER A 112 -5.43 0.55 -14.30
N VAL A 113 -4.37 -0.10 -14.75
CA VAL A 113 -3.94 -0.08 -16.16
C VAL A 113 -4.64 -1.15 -16.97
N PHE A 114 -4.77 -2.36 -16.43
CA PHE A 114 -5.10 -3.55 -17.21
C PHE A 114 -6.53 -4.06 -16.97
N TYR A 115 -7.10 -3.94 -15.77
CA TYR A 115 -8.34 -4.66 -15.44
C TYR A 115 -9.55 -4.18 -16.23
N GLY A 116 -9.64 -2.89 -16.56
CA GLY A 116 -10.69 -2.36 -17.44
C GLY A 116 -10.74 -3.14 -18.75
N LYS A 117 -9.56 -3.33 -19.37
CA LYS A 117 -9.40 -4.05 -20.63
C LYS A 117 -9.56 -5.56 -20.49
N ILE A 118 -8.96 -6.17 -19.45
CA ILE A 118 -8.98 -7.63 -19.22
C ILE A 118 -10.40 -8.13 -18.96
N TYR A 119 -11.18 -7.41 -18.14
CA TYR A 119 -12.56 -7.79 -17.79
C TYR A 119 -13.61 -7.12 -18.69
N GLY A 120 -13.20 -6.35 -19.69
CA GLY A 120 -14.05 -5.85 -20.76
C GLY A 120 -15.05 -4.75 -20.38
N TYR A 121 -14.87 -4.06 -19.26
CA TYR A 121 -15.76 -2.97 -18.86
C TYR A 121 -15.29 -1.59 -19.31
N GLU A 122 -13.98 -1.37 -19.45
CA GLU A 122 -13.39 -0.06 -19.78
C GLU A 122 -12.08 -0.19 -20.59
N GLY A 123 -11.48 0.96 -20.96
CA GLY A 123 -10.20 1.03 -21.66
C GLY A 123 -8.97 0.80 -20.75
N TRP A 124 -7.79 0.93 -21.36
CA TRP A 124 -6.53 0.99 -20.62
C TRP A 124 -6.50 2.20 -19.68
N PHE A 125 -5.81 2.09 -18.54
CA PHE A 125 -5.68 3.15 -17.50
C PHE A 125 -6.96 3.52 -16.73
N HIS A 126 -8.09 2.92 -17.09
CA HIS A 126 -9.38 3.17 -16.45
C HIS A 126 -9.88 1.97 -15.64
N GLY A 127 -9.02 0.98 -15.39
CA GLY A 127 -9.36 -0.12 -14.49
C GLY A 127 -9.61 0.36 -13.06
N ARG A 128 -10.53 -0.31 -12.38
CA ARG A 128 -10.83 -0.11 -10.96
C ARG A 128 -10.03 -1.10 -10.12
N VAL A 129 -9.49 -0.61 -9.01
CA VAL A 129 -8.80 -1.40 -7.99
C VAL A 129 -9.81 -2.29 -7.30
N VAL A 130 -9.49 -3.56 -7.14
CA VAL A 130 -10.38 -4.54 -6.50
C VAL A 130 -10.05 -4.62 -5.01
N ASP A 131 -11.01 -4.25 -4.17
CA ASP A 131 -10.90 -4.29 -2.72
C ASP A 131 -11.82 -5.38 -2.17
N MET A 132 -11.37 -6.08 -1.12
CA MET A 132 -12.08 -7.26 -0.64
C MET A 132 -12.11 -7.44 0.88
N PHE A 133 -11.10 -7.00 1.62
CA PHE A 133 -11.03 -7.26 3.05
C PHE A 133 -11.75 -6.17 3.84
N TYR A 134 -12.78 -6.58 4.59
CA TYR A 134 -13.57 -5.70 5.43
C TYR A 134 -13.59 -6.20 6.88
N PHE A 135 -13.20 -5.31 7.79
CA PHE A 135 -13.12 -5.57 9.23
C PHE A 135 -13.88 -4.49 10.01
N PRO A 136 -15.20 -4.63 10.21
CA PRO A 136 -15.96 -3.68 11.01
C PRO A 136 -15.71 -3.93 12.51
N LEU A 137 -14.60 -3.37 13.01
CA LEU A 137 -14.03 -3.68 14.33
C LEU A 137 -14.96 -3.31 15.50
N VAL A 138 -15.65 -2.17 15.42
CA VAL A 138 -16.61 -1.74 16.45
C VAL A 138 -17.85 -1.21 15.74
N GLN A 139 -19.00 -1.80 16.07
CA GLN A 139 -20.30 -1.40 15.55
C GLN A 139 -21.22 -1.07 16.73
N GLY A 140 -21.96 0.02 16.65
CA GLY A 140 -22.89 0.41 17.70
C GLY A 140 -23.70 1.63 17.30
N VAL A 141 -24.55 2.09 18.22
CA VAL A 141 -25.33 3.31 18.06
C VAL A 141 -24.76 4.36 19.00
N PHE A 142 -24.55 5.59 18.51
CA PHE A 142 -24.14 6.68 19.38
C PHE A 142 -25.19 6.90 20.46
N PRO A 143 -24.79 7.04 21.75
CA PRO A 143 -25.74 7.38 22.81
C PRO A 143 -26.51 8.66 22.46
N LYS A 144 -27.82 8.68 22.76
CA LYS A 144 -28.71 9.81 22.41
C LYS A 144 -28.26 11.18 22.96
N TRP A 145 -27.39 11.19 23.97
CA TRP A 145 -26.84 12.41 24.56
C TRP A 145 -25.66 13.00 23.77
N VAL A 146 -25.10 12.28 22.79
CA VAL A 146 -24.01 12.77 21.94
C VAL A 146 -24.55 13.90 21.03
N PRO A 147 -24.00 15.12 21.10
CA PRO A 147 -24.38 16.19 20.20
C PRO A 147 -24.09 15.81 18.75
N VAL A 148 -24.95 16.24 17.81
CA VAL A 148 -24.83 16.03 16.34
C VAL A 148 -25.05 14.58 15.87
N TRP A 149 -24.52 13.57 16.56
CA TRP A 149 -24.59 12.16 16.12
C TRP A 149 -25.43 11.25 17.01
N GLY A 150 -26.10 11.78 18.04
CA GLY A 150 -26.87 10.96 18.99
C GLY A 150 -27.97 10.14 18.31
N GLY A 151 -27.93 8.81 18.49
CA GLY A 151 -28.87 7.88 17.87
C GLY A 151 -28.50 7.40 16.47
N GLU A 152 -27.41 7.91 15.88
CA GLU A 152 -26.90 7.44 14.58
C GLU A 152 -26.08 6.15 14.73
N ASP A 153 -26.08 5.32 13.69
CA ASP A 153 -25.24 4.13 13.59
C ASP A 153 -23.77 4.53 13.41
N PHE A 154 -22.89 3.85 14.15
CA PHE A 154 -21.45 4.04 14.10
C PHE A 154 -20.74 2.73 13.78
N ILE A 155 -19.83 2.80 12.80
CA ILE A 155 -18.92 1.72 12.45
C ILE A 155 -17.49 2.28 12.49
N PHE A 156 -16.70 1.82 13.46
CA PHE A 156 -15.27 2.09 13.53
C PHE A 156 -14.54 1.22 12.49
N PHE A 157 -13.78 1.87 11.62
CA PHE A 157 -13.04 1.24 10.51
C PHE A 157 -13.95 0.71 9.37
N ARG A 158 -14.48 1.66 8.59
CA ARG A 158 -15.26 1.40 7.36
C ARG A 158 -14.45 1.01 6.11
N PRO A 159 -13.15 1.35 5.94
CA PRO A 159 -12.45 1.05 4.70
C PRO A 159 -12.41 -0.45 4.38
N VAL A 160 -12.70 -0.78 3.13
CA VAL A 160 -12.38 -2.07 2.52
C VAL A 160 -11.04 -1.91 1.80
N PHE A 161 -10.16 -2.89 1.93
CA PHE A 161 -8.81 -2.82 1.37
C PHE A 161 -8.39 -4.15 0.77
N ASN A 162 -7.25 -4.17 0.08
CA ASN A 162 -6.70 -5.37 -0.54
C ASN A 162 -5.29 -5.72 0.00
N VAL A 163 -4.69 -6.77 -0.57
CA VAL A 163 -3.34 -7.23 -0.18
C VAL A 163 -2.28 -6.16 -0.47
N ALA A 164 -2.38 -5.47 -1.60
CA ALA A 164 -1.51 -4.36 -1.95
C ALA A 164 -1.56 -3.21 -0.92
N ASP A 165 -2.74 -2.80 -0.47
CA ASP A 165 -2.91 -1.74 0.53
C ASP A 165 -2.35 -2.16 1.90
N ALA A 166 -2.53 -3.43 2.27
CA ALA A 166 -1.93 -4.00 3.48
C ALA A 166 -0.40 -3.98 3.40
N ALA A 167 0.18 -4.33 2.25
CA ALA A 167 1.63 -4.30 2.04
C ALA A 167 2.21 -2.88 2.14
N ILE A 168 1.53 -1.88 1.54
CA ILE A 168 1.90 -0.46 1.68
C ILE A 168 1.84 -0.05 3.16
N SER A 169 0.72 -0.32 3.83
CA SER A 169 0.49 0.08 5.22
C SER A 169 1.53 -0.54 6.17
N VAL A 170 1.81 -1.84 6.04
CA VAL A 170 2.83 -2.54 6.84
C VAL A 170 4.22 -1.96 6.58
N GLY A 171 4.58 -1.74 5.31
CA GLY A 171 5.87 -1.15 4.96
C GLY A 171 6.07 0.24 5.57
N VAL A 172 5.06 1.12 5.48
CA VAL A 172 5.09 2.47 6.07
C VAL A 172 5.16 2.41 7.60
N VAL A 173 4.29 1.63 8.24
CA VAL A 173 4.27 1.51 9.71
C VAL A 173 5.61 1.00 10.24
N LEU A 174 6.20 -0.02 9.62
CA LEU A 174 7.49 -0.54 10.04
C LEU A 174 8.62 0.48 9.83
N ILE A 175 8.57 1.32 8.79
CA ILE A 175 9.54 2.42 8.64
C ILE A 175 9.41 3.43 9.78
N LEU A 176 8.18 3.81 10.14
CA LEU A 176 7.93 4.77 11.22
C LEU A 176 8.37 4.25 12.58
N ILE A 177 8.09 2.97 12.88
CA ILE A 177 8.49 2.31 14.14
C ILE A 177 10.03 2.22 14.24
N PHE A 178 10.69 1.78 13.17
CA PHE A 178 12.14 1.52 13.18
C PHE A 178 12.98 2.69 12.62
N GLN A 179 12.41 3.89 12.50
CA GLN A 179 13.09 5.06 11.91
C GLN A 179 14.44 5.34 12.57
N LYS A 180 14.52 5.26 13.91
CA LYS A 180 15.75 5.52 14.67
C LYS A 180 16.84 4.47 14.39
N THR A 181 16.45 3.26 14.02
CA THR A 181 17.38 2.18 13.66
C THR A 181 17.82 2.30 12.21
N TYR A 182 16.91 2.70 11.31
CA TYR A 182 17.16 2.77 9.88
C TYR A 182 18.00 3.97 9.45
N PHE A 183 17.89 5.07 10.20
CA PHE A 183 18.55 6.34 9.91
C PHE A 183 19.54 6.75 11.02
N LYS A 184 20.27 5.80 11.61
CA LYS A 184 21.36 6.16 12.53
C LYS A 184 22.37 7.02 11.75
N GLU A 185 22.63 8.22 12.24
CA GLU A 185 23.75 9.02 11.78
C GLU A 185 25.02 8.25 12.09
N ASP A 186 25.76 7.86 11.05
CA ASP A 186 27.15 7.50 11.22
C ASP A 186 27.86 8.78 11.67
N VAL A 187 28.10 8.92 12.97
CA VAL A 187 29.05 9.91 13.48
C VAL A 187 30.36 9.57 12.79
N LYS A 188 30.69 10.30 11.74
CA LYS A 188 32.04 10.29 11.19
C LYS A 188 32.90 10.82 12.32
N GLU A 189 33.66 9.94 12.98
CA GLU A 189 34.82 10.38 13.73
C GLU A 189 35.65 11.20 12.74
N GLU A 190 35.68 12.53 12.93
CA GLU A 190 36.72 13.34 12.34
C GLU A 190 38.02 12.76 12.88
N ILE A 191 38.72 12.00 12.03
CA ILE A 191 40.11 11.63 12.27
C ILE A 191 40.84 12.97 12.35
N GLY A 192 41.01 13.48 13.55
CA GLY A 192 41.74 14.71 13.83
C GLY A 192 43.15 14.54 13.31
N LEU A 193 43.49 15.27 12.25
CA LEU A 193 44.80 15.32 11.60
C LEU A 193 45.93 15.88 12.50
N ASN A 194 45.69 16.07 13.81
CA ASN A 194 46.56 16.84 14.71
C ASN A 194 47.36 16.00 15.73
N ASN A 195 47.49 14.68 15.57
CA ASN A 195 48.35 13.88 16.47
C ASN A 195 49.74 13.54 15.91
N GLU A 196 50.16 14.15 14.80
CA GLU A 196 51.57 14.17 14.42
C GLU A 196 52.04 15.62 14.51
N ILE A 197 52.60 16.01 15.66
CA ILE A 197 53.74 16.92 15.84
C ILE A 197 53.86 17.19 17.36
N VAL A 198 55.12 17.19 17.81
CA VAL A 198 55.64 17.41 19.17
C VAL A 198 55.69 16.16 20.03
N GLU A 199 56.84 15.48 20.02
CA GLU A 199 57.75 15.54 21.17
C GLU A 199 59.20 15.46 20.65
N GLU A 200 60.05 16.32 21.22
CA GLU A 200 61.45 16.62 20.86
C GLU A 200 62.42 15.44 21.05
#